data_AF-A0AA43QT88-F1
#
_entry.id   AF-A0AA43QT88-F1
#
_cell.length_a   1.000
_cell.length_b   1.000
_cell.length_c   1.000
_cell.angle_alpha   90.00
_cell.angle_beta   90.00
_cell.angle_gamma   90.00
#
_symmetry.space_group_name_H-M   'P 1'
#
loop_
_entity.id
_entity.type
_entity.pdbx_description
1 polymer ?
#
loop_
_entity_poly.entity_id
_entity_poly.type
_entity_poly.pdbx_seq_one_letter_code
_entity_poly.pdbx_strand_id
1 'polypeptide(L)'
;MSYAWGSKKHKIKVVPDLWKGIAMLSSLVLLAGRLDTEMRVDQSQSTESVTWLEIQTAVDPTFLPSRGIPEQCLNASHYTQGRGVTGCNIEPSGPRGGGGLVNRSEYIRVSSGQSTINAVYLADGQAVLGPASIQVNDQGYFEFDFQVTSFGSNTTCKMVTRECGTHQTDPGGSDAAPDLAFACNASTAGLELRGNFSDVYQSSARSSEEGNSSNTLSSQTGIGNYQMGFQYYNNSAKTRLSTANGPEDLGASTLYWAFVFALHAGFASTSYSEDTPEYYNNQGSNLFNDLDLAGLPGTGLGGIMSCQTQLSDVLYNYSSSIPKITIVRSTPLNRSAPLIFLGPLSNSYGFQQLYTGINTAAANASTPDELASLFATAYDQTIIAMPAGTFTHLPPVTIPTGTMQYQVTRVPRAPFLALVILDLIYAVLGIALTIMALVVVAKGDGVRDAQARLSIGALVAESFESPVLGEDARDVSELFAERRGLGQSARRIALGKRGTPQGTKPALPGESVGGRRYRQVVWATRKGEGGGMAVI
;
A
#
# COMPACT_ATOMS: atom_id res chain seq x y z
N MET A 1 -38.39 73.13 -66.66
CA MET A 1 -37.87 71.76 -66.86
C MET A 1 -37.84 71.09 -65.50
N SER A 2 -38.86 70.29 -65.21
CA SER A 2 -39.02 69.54 -63.96
C SER A 2 -38.72 68.07 -64.24
N TYR A 3 -37.79 67.47 -63.50
CA TYR A 3 -37.72 66.03 -63.37
C TYR A 3 -38.15 65.64 -61.96
N ALA A 4 -39.35 65.08 -61.89
CA ALA A 4 -39.86 64.32 -60.77
C ALA A 4 -39.27 62.92 -60.83
N TRP A 5 -38.72 62.41 -59.72
CA TRP A 5 -38.49 60.98 -59.55
C TRP A 5 -38.98 60.57 -58.15
N GLY A 6 -40.06 59.79 -58.14
CA GLY A 6 -40.65 59.22 -56.93
C GLY A 6 -39.90 57.96 -56.52
N SER A 7 -39.26 58.00 -55.36
CA SER A 7 -38.69 56.81 -54.69
C SER A 7 -39.79 56.07 -53.94
N LYS A 8 -40.25 54.94 -54.48
CA LYS A 8 -41.11 53.99 -53.77
C LYS A 8 -40.26 53.25 -52.72
N LYS A 9 -40.43 53.60 -51.44
CA LYS A 9 -39.81 52.87 -50.32
C LYS A 9 -40.37 51.45 -50.25
N HIS A 10 -39.59 50.45 -50.66
CA HIS A 10 -39.88 49.04 -50.36
C HIS A 10 -39.62 48.79 -48.87
N LYS A 11 -40.70 48.64 -48.09
CA LYS A 11 -40.62 48.19 -46.70
C LYS A 11 -40.24 46.70 -46.71
N ILE A 12 -39.05 46.39 -46.22
CA ILE A 12 -38.55 45.03 -46.03
C ILE A 12 -39.52 44.28 -45.09
N LYS A 13 -40.24 43.28 -45.63
CA LYS A 13 -41.27 42.48 -44.93
C LYS A 13 -40.69 41.36 -44.05
N VAL A 14 -39.41 41.40 -43.67
CA VAL A 14 -38.76 40.31 -42.92
C VAL A 14 -39.00 40.41 -41.40
N VAL A 15 -39.33 41.60 -40.89
CA VAL A 15 -39.51 41.85 -39.45
C VAL A 15 -40.72 41.14 -38.79
N PRO A 16 -41.88 40.92 -39.44
CA PRO A 16 -43.05 40.34 -38.76
C PRO A 16 -42.88 38.87 -38.36
N ASP A 17 -42.10 38.09 -39.11
CA ASP A 17 -41.98 36.65 -38.86
C ASP A 17 -40.90 36.33 -37.83
N LEU A 18 -39.87 37.16 -37.71
CA LEU A 18 -38.89 37.05 -36.62
C LEU A 18 -39.51 37.35 -35.25
N TRP A 19 -40.42 38.34 -35.20
CA TRP A 19 -41.16 38.70 -34.00
C TRP A 19 -42.08 37.57 -33.51
N LYS A 20 -42.70 36.82 -34.44
CA LYS A 20 -43.50 35.63 -34.09
C LYS A 20 -42.62 34.53 -33.51
N GLY A 21 -41.42 34.31 -34.07
CA GLY A 21 -40.46 33.34 -33.54
C GLY A 21 -40.02 33.66 -32.11
N ILE A 22 -39.64 34.92 -31.85
CA ILE A 22 -39.23 35.39 -30.52
C ILE A 22 -40.39 35.31 -29.52
N ALA A 23 -41.61 35.67 -29.92
CA ALA A 23 -42.80 35.57 -29.07
C ALA A 23 -43.15 34.11 -28.74
N MET A 24 -42.99 33.18 -29.70
CA MET A 24 -43.21 31.75 -29.46
C MET A 24 -42.18 31.19 -28.48
N LEU A 25 -40.90 31.54 -28.66
CA LEU A 25 -39.80 31.15 -27.78
C LEU A 25 -39.96 31.72 -26.36
N SER A 26 -40.35 32.99 -26.22
CA SER A 26 -40.58 33.57 -24.89
C SER A 26 -41.79 32.93 -24.21
N SER A 27 -42.86 32.59 -24.95
CA SER A 27 -44.01 31.87 -24.40
C SER A 27 -43.64 30.47 -23.92
N LEU A 28 -42.78 29.75 -24.65
CA LEU A 28 -42.28 28.42 -24.28
C LEU A 28 -41.40 28.47 -23.03
N VAL A 29 -40.52 29.47 -22.92
CA VAL A 29 -39.67 29.67 -21.73
C VAL A 29 -40.52 30.04 -20.51
N LEU A 30 -41.54 30.89 -20.68
CA LEU A 30 -42.47 31.23 -19.59
C LEU A 30 -43.34 30.05 -19.17
N LEU A 31 -43.78 29.22 -20.12
CA LEU A 31 -44.55 28.00 -19.82
C LEU A 31 -43.68 26.98 -19.07
N ALA A 32 -42.43 26.79 -19.50
CA ALA A 32 -41.47 25.91 -18.82
C ALA A 32 -41.16 26.41 -17.40
N GLY A 33 -40.93 27.72 -17.22
CA GLY A 33 -40.71 28.31 -15.90
C GLY A 33 -41.92 28.20 -14.96
N ARG A 34 -43.15 28.30 -15.49
CA ARG A 34 -44.36 28.06 -14.70
C ARG A 34 -44.52 26.59 -14.30
N LEU A 35 -44.25 25.66 -15.21
CA LEU A 35 -44.30 24.23 -14.90
C LEU A 35 -43.26 23.83 -13.84
N ASP A 36 -42.06 24.41 -13.89
CA ASP A 36 -41.00 24.17 -12.91
C ASP A 36 -41.36 24.70 -11.51
N THR A 37 -42.02 25.87 -11.45
CA THR A 37 -42.45 26.47 -10.18
C THR A 37 -43.62 25.73 -9.53
N GLU A 38 -44.57 25.21 -10.31
CA GLU A 38 -45.66 24.39 -9.74
C GLU A 38 -45.20 22.98 -9.33
N MET A 39 -44.27 22.36 -10.06
CA MET A 39 -43.67 21.09 -9.63
C MET A 39 -42.87 21.22 -8.32
N ARG A 40 -42.26 22.39 -8.07
CA ARG A 40 -41.51 22.64 -6.82
C ARG A 40 -42.38 22.70 -5.57
N VAL A 41 -43.68 23.01 -5.69
CA VAL A 41 -44.58 23.17 -4.53
C VAL A 41 -45.08 21.82 -4.02
N ASP A 42 -45.28 20.84 -4.91
CA ASP A 42 -45.73 19.48 -4.53
C ASP A 42 -44.59 18.52 -4.16
N GLN A 43 -43.32 18.88 -4.43
CA GLN A 43 -42.17 18.03 -4.13
C GLN A 43 -41.70 18.09 -2.66
N SER A 44 -42.48 18.70 -1.76
CA SER A 44 -42.26 18.64 -0.31
C SER A 44 -42.73 17.31 0.31
N GLN A 45 -43.24 16.36 -0.50
CA GLN A 45 -43.47 15.00 -0.04
C GLN A 45 -42.14 14.30 0.26
N SER A 46 -41.77 14.36 1.53
CA SER A 46 -40.89 13.45 2.26
C SER A 46 -40.41 12.26 1.43
N THR A 47 -39.18 12.34 0.92
CA THR A 47 -38.47 11.17 0.42
C THR A 47 -38.21 10.26 1.61
N GLU A 48 -39.09 9.29 1.84
CA GLU A 48 -38.83 8.22 2.79
C GLU A 48 -37.67 7.38 2.24
N SER A 49 -36.50 7.51 2.89
CA SER A 49 -35.42 6.57 2.65
C SER A 49 -35.84 5.22 3.19
N VAL A 50 -35.94 4.23 2.30
CA VAL A 50 -36.22 2.85 2.71
C VAL A 50 -34.88 2.14 2.80
N THR A 51 -34.56 1.64 3.98
CA THR A 51 -33.40 0.77 4.17
C THR A 51 -33.65 -0.54 3.44
N TRP A 52 -32.91 -0.78 2.37
CA TRP A 52 -32.91 -2.08 1.72
C TRP A 52 -31.81 -2.93 2.34
N LEU A 53 -32.22 -4.05 2.93
CA LEU A 53 -31.32 -5.01 3.54
C LEU A 53 -30.97 -6.04 2.48
N GLU A 54 -29.80 -5.90 1.86
CA GLU A 54 -29.26 -7.00 1.07
C GLU A 54 -28.66 -8.01 2.03
N ILE A 55 -29.24 -9.20 2.09
CA ILE A 55 -28.60 -10.33 2.74
C ILE A 55 -27.60 -10.85 1.72
N GLN A 56 -26.32 -10.44 1.81
CA GLN A 56 -25.28 -11.05 1.00
C GLN A 56 -25.22 -12.55 1.35
N THR A 57 -25.63 -13.36 0.37
CA THR A 57 -25.75 -14.80 0.56
C THR A 57 -24.40 -15.48 0.38
N ALA A 58 -24.09 -16.31 1.38
CA ALA A 58 -23.13 -17.42 1.34
C ALA A 58 -21.70 -17.02 0.96
N VAL A 59 -20.89 -16.80 1.99
CA VAL A 59 -19.44 -16.98 1.87
C VAL A 59 -19.18 -18.37 1.28
N ASP A 60 -18.30 -18.42 0.28
CA ASP A 60 -17.92 -19.67 -0.41
C ASP A 60 -17.65 -20.75 0.65
N PRO A 61 -18.32 -21.93 0.60
CA PRO A 61 -18.10 -22.99 1.56
C PRO A 61 -16.64 -23.50 1.58
N THR A 62 -15.85 -23.18 0.55
CA THR A 62 -14.42 -23.48 0.48
C THR A 62 -13.54 -22.44 1.19
N PHE A 63 -14.11 -21.31 1.62
CA PHE A 63 -13.41 -20.32 2.43
C PHE A 63 -13.26 -20.80 3.87
N LEU A 64 -12.10 -21.38 4.14
CA LEU A 64 -11.73 -21.95 5.44
C LEU A 64 -10.52 -21.18 6.03
N PRO A 65 -10.71 -19.93 6.50
CA PRO A 65 -9.65 -19.06 6.97
C PRO A 65 -9.09 -19.44 8.34
N SER A 66 -9.86 -20.16 9.17
CA SER A 66 -9.39 -20.60 10.49
C SER A 66 -8.37 -21.74 10.35
N ARG A 67 -7.51 -21.92 11.36
CA ARG A 67 -6.52 -23.00 11.45
C ARG A 67 -6.73 -23.76 12.74
N GLY A 68 -6.81 -25.08 12.64
CA GLY A 68 -6.92 -25.99 13.77
C GLY A 68 -5.81 -27.04 13.74
N ILE A 69 -5.46 -27.57 14.91
CA ILE A 69 -4.61 -28.76 15.01
C ILE A 69 -5.51 -29.98 14.85
N PRO A 70 -5.18 -30.95 13.96
CA PRO A 70 -5.92 -32.20 13.88
C PRO A 70 -5.98 -32.91 15.24
N GLU A 71 -7.11 -33.50 15.62
CA GLU A 71 -7.26 -34.15 16.94
C GLU A 71 -6.21 -35.24 17.18
N GLN A 72 -5.80 -35.98 16.13
CA GLN A 72 -4.73 -36.97 16.25
C GLN A 72 -3.39 -36.38 16.71
N CYS A 73 -3.16 -35.09 16.48
CA CYS A 73 -1.93 -34.38 16.84
C CYS A 73 -1.97 -33.81 18.26
N LEU A 74 -3.15 -33.73 18.88
CA LEU A 74 -3.30 -33.30 20.27
C LEU A 74 -3.10 -34.46 21.26
N ASN A 75 -3.20 -35.71 20.78
CA ASN A 75 -3.06 -36.90 21.60
C ASN A 75 -1.59 -37.18 21.95
N ALA A 76 -1.24 -36.93 23.22
CA ALA A 76 0.10 -37.12 23.76
C ALA A 76 0.63 -38.57 23.66
N SER A 77 -0.23 -39.57 23.47
CA SER A 77 0.19 -40.98 23.33
C SER A 77 1.02 -41.26 22.08
N HIS A 78 1.01 -40.37 21.09
CA HIS A 78 1.80 -40.49 19.85
C HIS A 78 3.18 -39.81 19.96
N TYR A 79 3.53 -39.30 21.14
CA TYR A 79 4.85 -38.75 21.38
C TYR A 79 5.86 -39.87 21.57
N THR A 80 6.84 -39.95 20.67
CA THR A 80 7.99 -40.83 20.84
C THR A 80 9.15 -39.98 21.38
N GLN A 81 9.76 -40.44 22.47
CA GLN A 81 10.82 -39.75 23.22
C GLN A 81 11.79 -38.99 22.30
N GLY A 82 11.63 -37.66 22.24
CA GLY A 82 12.54 -36.76 21.53
C GLY A 82 12.39 -36.63 20.02
N ARG A 83 11.38 -37.24 19.36
CA ARG A 83 11.20 -37.16 17.88
C ARG A 83 9.95 -36.40 17.42
N GLY A 84 9.24 -35.75 18.33
CA GLY A 84 8.01 -35.01 18.00
C GLY A 84 6.77 -35.92 17.92
N VAL A 85 5.66 -35.35 17.45
CA VAL A 85 4.41 -36.08 17.26
C VAL A 85 4.47 -36.72 15.87
N THR A 86 4.74 -38.02 15.86
CA THR A 86 4.95 -38.80 14.64
C THR A 86 3.69 -38.68 13.75
N GLY A 87 3.86 -38.15 12.53
CA GLY A 87 2.75 -37.95 11.57
C GLY A 87 2.03 -36.59 11.68
N CYS A 88 2.46 -35.69 12.58
CA CYS A 88 1.85 -34.38 12.78
C CYS A 88 2.80 -33.20 12.55
N ASN A 89 4.09 -33.41 12.67
CA ASN A 89 5.11 -32.42 12.33
C ASN A 89 6.37 -33.06 11.75
N ILE A 90 6.72 -34.26 12.24
CA ILE A 90 7.84 -35.06 11.75
C ILE A 90 7.33 -36.43 11.31
N GLU A 91 7.59 -36.77 10.06
CA GLU A 91 7.47 -38.13 9.53
C GLU A 91 8.72 -38.91 9.93
N PRO A 92 8.57 -40.10 10.55
CA PRO A 92 9.70 -40.97 10.77
C PRO A 92 10.14 -41.45 9.40
N SER A 93 11.31 -41.01 8.94
CA SER A 93 11.94 -41.69 7.81
C SER A 93 12.15 -43.14 8.19
N GLY A 94 12.12 -44.04 7.20
CA GLY A 94 12.38 -45.46 7.40
C GLY A 94 13.71 -45.78 8.11
N PRO A 95 14.15 -47.05 8.13
CA PRO A 95 15.21 -47.57 9.01
C PRO A 95 16.56 -46.82 9.08
N ARG A 96 16.80 -45.87 8.16
CA ARG A 96 18.02 -45.06 8.06
C ARG A 96 17.94 -43.65 8.68
N GLY A 97 16.84 -43.30 9.36
CA GLY A 97 16.91 -42.41 10.53
C GLY A 97 16.94 -40.87 10.36
N GLY A 98 16.63 -40.29 9.21
CA GLY A 98 16.42 -38.84 9.07
C GLY A 98 14.94 -38.44 8.89
N GLY A 99 14.18 -38.27 9.97
CA GLY A 99 12.75 -37.94 9.89
C GLY A 99 12.50 -36.62 9.16
N GLY A 100 11.54 -36.58 8.24
CA GLY A 100 11.22 -35.42 7.39
C GLY A 100 10.13 -34.53 8.01
N LEU A 101 10.08 -33.24 7.69
CA LEU A 101 8.89 -32.44 8.01
C LEU A 101 7.67 -32.93 7.23
N VAL A 102 6.57 -33.18 7.93
CA VAL A 102 5.26 -33.41 7.30
C VAL A 102 4.94 -32.18 6.45
N ASN A 103 4.66 -32.38 5.17
CA ASN A 103 4.36 -31.30 4.23
C ASN A 103 5.42 -30.17 4.21
N ARG A 104 6.71 -30.55 4.18
CA ARG A 104 7.87 -29.64 4.06
C ARG A 104 7.70 -28.56 2.98
N SER A 105 7.04 -28.88 1.87
CA SER A 105 6.80 -27.93 0.78
C SER A 105 5.99 -26.73 1.24
N GLU A 106 4.98 -26.94 2.08
CA GLU A 106 4.15 -25.84 2.57
C GLU A 106 4.93 -24.97 3.54
N TYR A 107 5.68 -25.55 4.48
CA TYR A 107 6.58 -24.79 5.34
C TYR A 107 7.50 -23.85 4.54
N ILE A 108 8.17 -24.37 3.51
CA ILE A 108 9.08 -23.57 2.68
C ILE A 108 8.32 -22.41 2.02
N ARG A 109 7.15 -22.68 1.42
CA ARG A 109 6.32 -21.66 0.78
C ARG A 109 5.83 -20.60 1.75
N VAL A 110 5.42 -20.98 2.95
CA VAL A 110 4.97 -20.02 3.98
C VAL A 110 6.15 -19.16 4.45
N SER A 111 7.29 -19.79 4.73
CA SER A 111 8.50 -19.09 5.17
C SER A 111 9.08 -18.13 4.10
N SER A 112 8.84 -18.41 2.82
CA SER A 112 9.26 -17.56 1.70
C SER A 112 8.19 -16.56 1.23
N GLY A 113 7.01 -16.54 1.86
CA GLY A 113 5.89 -15.70 1.42
C GLY A 113 5.30 -16.09 0.05
N GLN A 114 5.47 -17.33 -0.38
CA GLN A 114 5.01 -17.88 -1.67
C GLN A 114 3.85 -18.87 -1.54
N SER A 115 3.36 -19.14 -0.33
CA SER A 115 2.20 -20.02 -0.16
C SER A 115 0.95 -19.33 -0.67
N THR A 116 0.06 -20.10 -1.30
CA THR A 116 -1.28 -19.66 -1.68
C THR A 116 -2.33 -20.03 -0.64
N ILE A 117 -1.94 -20.83 0.37
CA ILE A 117 -2.83 -21.39 1.38
C ILE A 117 -2.63 -20.70 2.73
N ASN A 118 -1.40 -20.50 3.17
CA ASN A 118 -1.07 -20.02 4.51
C ASN A 118 -0.10 -18.84 4.47
N ALA A 119 -0.32 -17.84 5.30
CA ALA A 119 0.62 -16.73 5.50
C ALA A 119 0.81 -16.46 6.99
N VAL A 120 1.97 -15.92 7.34
CA VAL A 120 2.23 -15.44 8.70
C VAL A 120 2.07 -13.93 8.72
N TYR A 121 1.24 -13.44 9.64
CA TYR A 121 0.97 -12.03 9.84
C TYR A 121 1.56 -11.57 11.16
N LEU A 122 2.09 -10.35 11.20
CA LEU A 122 2.49 -9.71 12.45
C LEU A 122 1.34 -8.79 12.89
N ALA A 123 0.72 -9.09 14.03
CA ALA A 123 -0.38 -8.32 14.60
C ALA A 123 -0.16 -8.16 16.11
N ASP A 124 -0.24 -6.92 16.59
CA ASP A 124 -0.16 -6.59 18.03
C ASP A 124 1.09 -7.19 18.74
N GLY A 125 2.23 -7.24 18.03
CA GLY A 125 3.49 -7.80 18.53
C GLY A 125 3.58 -9.33 18.52
N GLN A 126 2.62 -10.01 17.89
CA GLN A 126 2.55 -11.47 17.81
C GLN A 126 2.54 -11.92 16.34
N ALA A 127 3.24 -13.00 16.00
CA ALA A 127 3.09 -13.67 14.72
C ALA A 127 1.86 -14.58 14.76
N VAL A 128 0.97 -14.50 13.77
CA VAL A 128 -0.28 -15.25 13.70
C VAL A 128 -0.37 -15.93 12.33
N LEU A 129 -0.72 -17.23 12.31
CA LEU A 129 -0.98 -17.92 11.06
C LEU A 129 -2.35 -17.53 10.51
N GLY A 130 -2.46 -17.26 9.22
CA GLY A 130 -3.74 -17.02 8.55
C GLY A 130 -3.73 -17.56 7.12
N PRO A 131 -4.80 -17.33 6.35
CA PRO A 131 -4.86 -17.70 4.95
C PRO A 131 -3.98 -16.79 4.08
N ALA A 132 -3.14 -17.34 3.19
CA ALA A 132 -2.32 -16.51 2.29
C ALA A 132 -3.15 -15.82 1.20
N SER A 133 -4.01 -16.61 0.54
CA SER A 133 -5.08 -16.04 -0.25
C SER A 133 -6.24 -15.77 0.68
N ILE A 134 -6.21 -14.59 1.28
CA ILE A 134 -7.48 -13.92 1.47
C ILE A 134 -7.92 -13.70 0.00
N GLN A 135 -8.99 -14.35 -0.48
CA GLN A 135 -9.46 -14.26 -1.87
C GLN A 135 -10.03 -12.89 -2.23
N VAL A 136 -9.22 -12.16 -2.96
CA VAL A 136 -9.51 -10.85 -3.48
C VAL A 136 -10.52 -11.02 -4.62
N ASN A 137 -11.67 -10.35 -4.59
CA ASN A 137 -12.53 -10.30 -5.78
C ASN A 137 -11.74 -9.70 -6.97
N ASP A 138 -12.27 -9.78 -8.21
CA ASP A 138 -11.62 -9.19 -9.40
C ASP A 138 -11.27 -7.68 -9.26
N GLN A 139 -11.73 -7.03 -8.19
CA GLN A 139 -11.52 -5.63 -7.85
C GLN A 139 -10.51 -5.36 -6.72
N GLY A 140 -9.86 -6.36 -6.12
CA GLY A 140 -8.80 -6.05 -5.16
C GLY A 140 -9.16 -6.14 -3.67
N TYR A 141 -10.39 -6.51 -3.28
CA TYR A 141 -10.81 -6.46 -1.87
C TYR A 141 -11.68 -7.63 -1.38
N PHE A 142 -11.61 -7.92 -0.07
CA PHE A 142 -12.66 -8.68 0.65
C PHE A 142 -13.90 -7.81 0.73
N GLU A 143 -15.07 -8.40 0.58
CA GLU A 143 -16.30 -7.67 0.84
C GLU A 143 -16.73 -7.74 2.32
N PHE A 144 -16.14 -8.65 3.10
CA PHE A 144 -16.56 -8.92 4.46
C PHE A 144 -15.39 -9.00 5.45
N ASP A 145 -15.60 -8.38 6.62
CA ASP A 145 -14.81 -8.62 7.82
C ASP A 145 -15.10 -10.05 8.31
N PHE A 146 -14.16 -10.70 9.00
CA PHE A 146 -14.41 -12.00 9.62
C PHE A 146 -13.59 -12.21 10.88
N GLN A 147 -14.10 -13.08 11.76
CA GLN A 147 -13.41 -13.51 12.97
C GLN A 147 -13.07 -14.99 12.86
N VAL A 148 -11.82 -15.33 13.17
CA VAL A 148 -11.26 -16.67 13.00
C VAL A 148 -10.37 -17.06 14.16
N THR A 149 -10.25 -18.37 14.37
CA THR A 149 -9.30 -18.95 15.32
C THR A 149 -8.07 -19.47 14.57
N SER A 150 -6.91 -19.22 15.14
CA SER A 150 -5.64 -19.72 14.65
C SER A 150 -4.63 -19.82 15.79
N PHE A 151 -3.35 -19.94 15.46
CA PHE A 151 -2.25 -20.01 16.39
C PHE A 151 -1.36 -18.79 16.24
N GLY A 152 -0.78 -18.35 17.36
CA GLY A 152 0.21 -17.30 17.34
C GLY A 152 1.37 -17.56 18.28
N SER A 153 2.46 -16.85 18.02
CA SER A 153 3.71 -16.88 18.77
C SER A 153 4.15 -15.47 19.10
N ASN A 154 4.43 -15.24 20.37
CA ASN A 154 4.98 -13.99 20.88
C ASN A 154 6.28 -14.31 21.62
N THR A 155 7.41 -13.93 21.04
CA THR A 155 8.74 -14.12 21.59
C THR A 155 9.27 -12.78 22.11
N THR A 156 9.85 -12.83 23.29
CA THR A 156 10.62 -11.71 23.84
C THR A 156 12.02 -12.23 24.15
N CYS A 157 13.03 -11.51 23.65
CA CYS A 157 14.44 -11.83 23.83
C CYS A 157 15.15 -10.65 24.48
N LYS A 158 16.17 -10.96 25.29
CA LYS A 158 17.09 -9.98 25.89
C LYS A 158 18.53 -10.44 25.63
N MET A 159 19.40 -9.53 25.22
CA MET A 159 20.84 -9.79 25.18
C MET A 159 21.38 -10.01 26.60
N VAL A 160 22.20 -11.05 26.78
CA VAL A 160 22.79 -11.42 28.08
C VAL A 160 24.28 -11.78 27.99
N THR A 161 24.92 -11.49 26.86
CA THR A 161 26.33 -11.84 26.60
C THR A 161 27.25 -11.32 27.70
N ARG A 162 27.04 -10.08 28.14
CA ARG A 162 27.86 -9.44 29.16
C ARG A 162 27.69 -10.09 30.53
N GLU A 163 26.46 -10.42 30.92
CA GLU A 163 26.14 -11.11 32.18
C GLU A 163 26.69 -12.53 32.24
N CYS A 164 27.04 -13.10 31.08
CA CYS A 164 27.71 -14.39 30.95
C CYS A 164 29.23 -14.35 31.09
N GLY A 165 29.84 -13.18 31.30
CA GLY A 165 31.27 -13.06 31.58
C GLY A 165 32.15 -13.67 30.50
N THR A 166 31.99 -13.21 29.25
CA THR A 166 32.83 -13.65 28.14
C THR A 166 34.29 -13.30 28.43
N HIS A 167 35.17 -14.30 28.38
CA HIS A 167 36.59 -14.11 28.62
C HIS A 167 37.38 -14.88 27.58
N GLN A 168 38.48 -14.27 27.17
CA GLN A 168 39.44 -14.90 26.28
C GLN A 168 40.19 -15.96 27.09
N THR A 169 40.15 -17.20 26.64
CA THR A 169 40.97 -18.27 27.22
C THR A 169 42.29 -18.33 26.48
N ASP A 170 43.40 -18.29 27.23
CA ASP A 170 44.72 -18.55 26.66
C ASP A 170 44.73 -19.98 26.09
N PRO A 171 44.94 -20.15 24.78
CA PRO A 171 44.69 -21.43 24.13
C PRO A 171 45.80 -22.49 24.37
N GLY A 172 46.60 -22.33 25.42
CA GLY A 172 47.59 -23.32 25.88
C GLY A 172 48.75 -23.58 24.92
N GLY A 173 48.85 -22.85 23.80
CA GLY A 173 49.91 -22.96 22.79
C GLY A 173 50.01 -21.67 21.97
N SER A 174 51.21 -21.36 21.45
CA SER A 174 51.51 -20.09 20.76
C SER A 174 50.77 -19.88 19.44
N ASP A 175 50.18 -20.93 18.86
CA ASP A 175 49.69 -20.92 17.48
C ASP A 175 48.16 -21.12 17.40
N ALA A 176 47.49 -21.33 18.53
CA ALA A 176 46.05 -21.51 18.56
C ALA A 176 45.35 -20.15 18.64
N ALA A 177 44.29 -19.96 17.85
CA ALA A 177 43.47 -18.76 17.95
C ALA A 177 42.87 -18.71 19.36
N PRO A 178 42.86 -17.54 20.02
CA PRO A 178 42.30 -17.42 21.34
C PRO A 178 40.81 -17.71 21.30
N ASP A 179 40.41 -18.65 22.13
CA ASP A 179 39.04 -19.09 22.27
C ASP A 179 38.26 -18.14 23.19
N LEU A 180 36.98 -17.93 22.89
CA LEU A 180 36.13 -17.05 23.69
C LEU A 180 35.13 -17.90 24.48
N ALA A 181 35.48 -18.17 25.73
CA ALA A 181 34.63 -18.90 26.65
C ALA A 181 33.59 -17.99 27.31
N PHE A 182 32.43 -18.57 27.64
CA PHE A 182 31.37 -17.90 28.37
C PHE A 182 30.81 -18.80 29.48
N ALA A 183 30.39 -18.18 30.57
CA ALA A 183 29.80 -18.85 31.72
C ALA A 183 28.65 -18.02 32.30
N CYS A 184 27.45 -18.25 31.76
CA CYS A 184 26.20 -17.69 32.25
C CYS A 184 25.76 -18.38 33.56
N ASN A 185 25.43 -17.57 34.56
CA ASN A 185 24.83 -18.02 35.80
C ASN A 185 23.34 -17.58 35.84
N ALA A 186 22.47 -18.46 36.33
CA ALA A 186 21.04 -18.17 36.45
C ALA A 186 20.75 -16.91 37.28
N SER A 187 21.58 -16.59 38.28
CA SER A 187 21.40 -15.39 39.11
C SER A 187 21.77 -14.08 38.41
N THR A 188 22.67 -14.10 37.41
CA THR A 188 23.16 -12.88 36.74
C THR A 188 22.56 -12.72 35.34
N ALA A 189 22.60 -13.78 34.54
CA ALA A 189 22.12 -13.80 33.16
C ALA A 189 20.68 -14.31 33.03
N GLY A 190 20.06 -14.75 34.14
CA GLY A 190 18.72 -15.35 34.11
C GLY A 190 18.67 -16.70 33.39
N LEU A 191 19.83 -17.33 33.13
CA LEU A 191 19.99 -18.64 32.51
C LEU A 191 21.33 -19.29 32.91
N GLU A 192 21.38 -20.61 32.99
CA GLU A 192 22.61 -21.37 33.25
C GLU A 192 23.13 -21.98 31.94
N LEU A 193 24.27 -21.48 31.47
CA LEU A 193 24.86 -21.89 30.20
C LEU A 193 26.37 -21.71 30.23
N ARG A 194 27.11 -22.73 29.83
CA ARG A 194 28.57 -22.66 29.70
C ARG A 194 28.98 -23.21 28.36
N GLY A 195 30.00 -22.63 27.78
CA GLY A 195 30.51 -23.06 26.50
C GLY A 195 31.57 -22.13 25.96
N ASN A 196 31.93 -22.37 24.72
CA ASN A 196 32.88 -21.58 23.97
C ASN A 196 32.25 -21.19 22.64
N PHE A 197 32.45 -19.96 22.19
CA PHE A 197 31.96 -19.56 20.89
C PHE A 197 32.60 -20.39 19.77
N SER A 198 33.85 -20.85 19.92
CA SER A 198 34.52 -21.72 18.93
C SER A 198 33.80 -23.06 18.74
N ASP A 199 33.19 -23.61 19.80
CA ASP A 199 32.37 -24.84 19.72
C ASP A 199 31.11 -24.64 18.87
N VAL A 200 30.54 -23.43 18.88
CA VAL A 200 29.41 -23.06 18.02
C VAL A 200 29.81 -23.10 16.54
N TYR A 201 31.07 -22.78 16.22
CA TYR A 201 31.61 -22.89 14.86
C TYR A 201 31.96 -24.33 14.44
N GLN A 202 32.51 -25.14 15.36
CA GLN A 202 33.13 -26.43 15.01
C GLN A 202 32.18 -27.64 15.07
N SER A 203 30.94 -27.45 15.53
CA SER A 203 29.98 -28.55 15.76
C SER A 203 29.54 -29.34 14.51
N SER A 204 29.98 -28.95 13.30
CA SER A 204 29.71 -29.68 12.06
C SER A 204 30.70 -30.82 11.75
N ALA A 205 31.85 -30.94 12.45
CA ALA A 205 32.94 -31.84 12.03
C ALA A 205 33.34 -32.97 13.01
N ARG A 206 32.90 -32.96 14.27
CA ARG A 206 33.29 -33.99 15.27
C ARG A 206 32.08 -34.56 16.01
N SER A 207 31.29 -35.39 15.34
CA SER A 207 30.39 -36.30 16.03
C SER A 207 31.05 -37.66 16.20
N SER A 208 30.98 -38.20 17.42
CA SER A 208 31.28 -39.59 17.81
C SER A 208 32.74 -39.92 18.10
N GLU A 209 33.16 -39.88 19.38
CA GLU A 209 33.60 -41.14 20.03
C GLU A 209 33.78 -41.10 21.56
N GLU A 210 33.93 -39.96 22.24
CA GLU A 210 34.17 -40.00 23.70
C GLU A 210 33.03 -39.40 24.54
N GLY A 211 32.23 -40.30 25.12
CA GLY A 211 31.19 -39.97 26.08
C GLY A 211 31.78 -39.63 27.45
N ASN A 212 31.79 -38.35 27.83
CA ASN A 212 31.60 -37.91 29.23
C ASN A 212 31.49 -36.39 29.47
N SER A 213 31.27 -35.55 28.45
CA SER A 213 31.09 -34.10 28.67
C SER A 213 29.62 -33.74 28.98
N SER A 214 29.25 -33.86 30.26
CA SER A 214 27.90 -33.58 30.76
C SER A 214 27.54 -32.09 30.88
N ASN A 215 28.41 -31.16 30.49
CA ASN A 215 28.22 -29.70 30.67
C ASN A 215 28.43 -28.84 29.42
N THR A 216 28.76 -29.44 28.28
CA THR A 216 28.79 -28.73 26.99
C THR A 216 27.36 -28.48 26.54
N LEU A 217 27.12 -27.27 26.01
CA LEU A 217 25.98 -26.97 25.14
C LEU A 217 25.67 -28.24 24.37
N SER A 218 24.53 -28.89 24.64
CA SER A 218 24.21 -30.11 23.92
C SER A 218 23.93 -29.64 22.50
N SER A 219 24.97 -29.57 21.68
CA SER A 219 24.85 -29.55 20.25
C SER A 219 24.11 -30.84 19.98
N GLN A 220 22.79 -30.74 19.80
CA GLN A 220 22.05 -31.79 19.17
C GLN A 220 22.55 -31.74 17.73
N THR A 221 23.66 -32.46 17.56
CA THR A 221 24.47 -32.62 16.38
C THR A 221 23.57 -33.04 15.24
N GLY A 222 23.55 -32.22 14.19
CA GLY A 222 22.91 -32.60 12.95
C GLY A 222 22.55 -31.38 12.13
N ILE A 223 23.38 -31.14 11.11
CA ILE A 223 23.09 -30.37 9.90
C ILE A 223 23.60 -28.91 9.92
N GLY A 224 24.82 -28.73 9.44
CA GLY A 224 25.21 -27.53 8.68
C GLY A 224 26.23 -26.58 9.33
N ASN A 225 26.85 -25.75 8.49
CA ASN A 225 27.79 -24.67 8.82
C ASN A 225 27.13 -23.49 9.57
N TYR A 226 26.07 -23.73 10.35
CA TYR A 226 25.32 -22.67 11.01
C TYR A 226 25.97 -22.30 12.32
N GLN A 227 26.34 -21.04 12.46
CA GLN A 227 27.02 -20.50 13.63
C GLN A 227 26.00 -20.09 14.70
N MET A 228 25.12 -21.01 15.12
CA MET A 228 24.17 -20.75 16.20
C MET A 228 23.75 -22.02 16.94
N GLY A 229 23.26 -21.86 18.17
CA GLY A 229 22.78 -22.94 19.03
C GLY A 229 21.62 -22.50 19.92
N PHE A 230 20.76 -23.47 20.25
CA PHE A 230 19.60 -23.29 21.11
C PHE A 230 19.74 -24.17 22.36
N GLN A 231 19.40 -23.63 23.53
CA GLN A 231 19.27 -24.39 24.76
C GLN A 231 17.89 -24.12 25.37
N TYR A 232 17.06 -25.14 25.52
CA TYR A 232 15.71 -25.02 26.11
C TYR A 232 15.72 -25.30 27.62
N TYR A 233 14.79 -24.68 28.34
CA TYR A 233 14.61 -24.77 29.78
C TYR A 233 13.14 -25.04 30.15
N ASN A 234 12.93 -25.69 31.30
CA ASN A 234 11.60 -26.17 31.73
C ASN A 234 10.77 -25.05 32.38
N ASN A 235 11.42 -24.15 33.12
CA ASN A 235 10.75 -23.15 33.94
C ASN A 235 11.30 -21.74 33.68
N SER A 236 10.59 -20.75 34.23
CA SER A 236 11.02 -19.35 34.21
C SER A 236 12.33 -19.09 34.95
N ALA A 237 12.68 -19.95 35.92
CA ALA A 237 13.98 -19.94 36.58
C ALA A 237 15.12 -20.46 35.67
N LYS A 238 14.77 -20.92 34.46
CA LYS A 238 15.66 -21.48 33.43
C LYS A 238 16.59 -22.55 33.99
N THR A 239 16.07 -23.40 34.87
CA THR A 239 16.80 -24.58 35.33
C THR A 239 16.85 -25.60 34.21
N ARG A 240 18.03 -26.16 33.97
CA ARG A 240 18.34 -27.10 32.89
C ARG A 240 17.29 -28.23 32.80
N LEU A 241 16.80 -28.50 31.58
CA LEU A 241 16.12 -29.77 31.33
C LEU A 241 17.15 -30.89 31.47
N SER A 242 16.88 -31.86 32.35
CA SER A 242 17.59 -33.14 32.30
C SER A 242 17.31 -33.76 30.94
N THR A 243 18.31 -33.75 30.04
CA THR A 243 18.24 -34.25 28.67
C THR A 243 17.88 -35.74 28.57
N ALA A 244 17.81 -36.45 29.70
CA ALA A 244 17.40 -37.85 29.77
C ALA A 244 15.91 -38.07 29.47
N ASN A 245 15.06 -37.08 29.78
CA ASN A 245 13.65 -37.10 29.43
C ASN A 245 13.48 -36.02 28.36
N GLY A 246 12.96 -36.37 27.19
CA GLY A 246 12.84 -35.44 26.06
C GLY A 246 11.99 -34.20 26.37
N PRO A 247 11.56 -33.45 25.35
CA PRO A 247 10.74 -32.25 25.50
C PRO A 247 9.35 -32.49 26.15
N GLU A 248 9.07 -33.66 26.69
CA GLU A 248 7.81 -34.09 27.31
C GLU A 248 7.46 -33.24 28.54
N ASP A 249 8.46 -32.67 29.23
CA ASP A 249 8.24 -31.71 30.32
C ASP A 249 8.01 -30.26 29.83
N LEU A 250 8.18 -29.96 28.53
CA LEU A 250 7.87 -28.64 27.94
C LEU A 250 6.37 -28.42 27.74
N GLY A 251 5.53 -29.10 28.53
CA GLY A 251 4.09 -28.91 28.53
C GLY A 251 3.62 -27.53 29.01
N ALA A 252 4.52 -26.55 29.12
CA ALA A 252 4.15 -25.18 29.36
C ALA A 252 3.81 -24.48 28.03
N SER A 253 2.77 -23.67 28.03
CA SER A 253 2.46 -22.75 26.93
C SER A 253 3.57 -21.73 26.65
N THR A 254 4.48 -21.56 27.61
CA THR A 254 5.60 -20.64 27.57
C THR A 254 6.90 -21.43 27.57
N LEU A 255 7.72 -21.16 26.58
CA LEU A 255 8.99 -21.81 26.33
C LEU A 255 10.10 -20.87 26.74
N TYR A 256 11.03 -21.36 27.55
CA TYR A 256 12.21 -20.59 27.94
C TYR A 256 13.42 -21.18 27.22
N TRP A 257 14.22 -20.35 26.58
CA TRP A 257 15.38 -20.81 25.83
C TRP A 257 16.48 -19.77 25.76
N ALA A 258 17.70 -20.22 25.48
CA ALA A 258 18.85 -19.39 25.21
C ALA A 258 19.28 -19.59 23.76
N PHE A 259 19.69 -18.50 23.14
CA PHE A 259 20.23 -18.48 21.79
C PHE A 259 21.68 -18.04 21.86
N VAL A 260 22.58 -18.87 21.33
CA VAL A 260 23.97 -18.48 21.12
C VAL A 260 24.16 -18.34 19.63
N PHE A 261 24.75 -17.25 19.18
CA PHE A 261 24.97 -17.02 17.76
C PHE A 261 26.32 -16.37 17.50
N ALA A 262 26.78 -16.55 16.28
CA ALA A 262 27.94 -15.93 15.72
C ALA A 262 27.57 -15.42 14.32
N LEU A 263 27.89 -14.16 14.07
CA LEU A 263 27.64 -13.46 12.83
C LEU A 263 28.95 -13.36 12.07
N HIS A 264 28.93 -13.81 10.82
CA HIS A 264 30.05 -13.56 9.93
C HIS A 264 30.08 -12.07 9.61
N ALA A 265 31.13 -11.37 10.01
CA ALA A 265 31.34 -10.01 9.55
C ALA A 265 31.55 -10.07 8.04
N GLY A 266 30.55 -9.70 7.24
CA GLY A 266 30.66 -9.52 5.79
C GLY A 266 31.59 -8.37 5.39
N PHE A 267 32.48 -7.94 6.28
CA PHE A 267 33.32 -6.75 6.16
C PHE A 267 34.77 -7.17 6.33
N ALA A 268 35.44 -7.29 5.18
CA ALA A 268 36.88 -7.33 5.02
C ALA A 268 37.63 -8.44 5.77
N SER A 269 37.83 -9.55 5.05
CA SER A 269 39.08 -10.31 5.13
C SER A 269 40.27 -9.45 4.65
N THR A 270 40.51 -8.29 5.23
CA THR A 270 41.82 -7.66 5.14
C THR A 270 42.67 -8.40 6.15
N SER A 271 43.40 -9.39 5.64
CA SER A 271 44.64 -9.95 6.19
C SER A 271 45.02 -9.37 7.55
N TYR A 272 44.90 -10.22 8.58
CA TYR A 272 45.39 -10.02 9.94
C TYR A 272 46.80 -9.40 9.88
N SER A 273 46.88 -8.07 9.98
CA SER A 273 48.13 -7.35 10.17
C SER A 273 48.32 -7.30 11.68
N GLU A 274 49.27 -8.08 12.20
CA GLU A 274 49.58 -8.23 13.63
C GLU A 274 49.86 -6.90 14.36
N ASP A 275 50.06 -5.80 13.64
CA ASP A 275 50.64 -4.58 14.22
C ASP A 275 49.67 -3.45 14.64
N THR A 276 48.33 -3.60 14.59
CA THR A 276 47.44 -2.53 15.08
C THR A 276 46.22 -3.03 15.90
N PRO A 277 46.30 -3.02 17.24
CA PRO A 277 45.16 -3.32 18.13
C PRO A 277 44.04 -2.27 18.13
N GLU A 278 44.12 -1.22 17.29
CA GLU A 278 43.35 0.02 17.48
C GLU A 278 42.25 0.28 16.42
N TYR A 279 42.03 -0.64 15.46
CA TYR A 279 41.30 -0.31 14.23
C TYR A 279 39.85 -0.85 14.09
N TYR A 280 39.20 -1.36 15.14
CA TYR A 280 37.79 -1.81 15.03
C TYR A 280 36.73 -0.75 15.40
N ASN A 281 37.12 0.45 15.84
CA ASN A 281 36.17 1.42 16.42
C ASN A 281 35.39 2.31 15.43
N ASN A 282 35.55 2.20 14.09
CA ASN A 282 35.14 3.30 13.20
C ASN A 282 34.46 2.93 11.86
N GLN A 283 33.77 1.80 11.75
CA GLN A 283 32.95 1.50 10.55
C GLN A 283 31.45 1.35 10.90
N GLY A 284 30.77 2.49 10.98
CA GLY A 284 29.40 2.69 10.49
C GLY A 284 28.20 2.08 11.22
N SER A 285 28.36 1.16 12.17
CA SER A 285 27.23 0.66 12.98
C SER A 285 27.59 0.66 14.46
N ASN A 286 26.77 1.36 15.26
CA ASN A 286 26.96 1.51 16.71
C ASN A 286 26.99 0.17 17.47
N LEU A 287 26.50 -0.90 16.84
CA LEU A 287 26.46 -2.25 17.38
C LEU A 287 27.85 -2.82 17.73
N PHE A 288 28.91 -2.45 16.98
CA PHE A 288 30.26 -2.97 17.19
C PHE A 288 30.94 -2.42 18.46
N ASN A 289 30.49 -1.27 18.96
CA ASN A 289 31.03 -0.65 20.15
C ASN A 289 30.23 -1.00 21.41
N ASP A 290 29.15 -1.79 21.27
CA ASP A 290 28.29 -2.14 22.39
C ASP A 290 28.82 -3.37 23.14
N LEU A 291 28.91 -3.26 24.46
CA LEU A 291 29.56 -4.22 25.34
C LEU A 291 28.76 -5.53 25.48
N ASP A 292 27.54 -5.57 24.96
CA ASP A 292 26.65 -6.73 25.00
C ASP A 292 26.83 -7.68 23.80
N LEU A 293 27.78 -7.39 22.91
CA LEU A 293 28.26 -8.30 21.87
C LEU A 293 29.73 -8.60 22.09
N ALA A 294 30.13 -9.84 21.82
CA ALA A 294 31.52 -10.24 21.93
C ALA A 294 32.18 -10.24 20.54
N GLY A 295 33.29 -9.50 20.40
CA GLY A 295 34.13 -9.59 19.21
C GLY A 295 34.81 -10.96 19.15
N LEU A 296 34.62 -11.66 18.04
CA LEU A 296 35.19 -12.98 17.82
C LEU A 296 36.41 -12.86 16.89
N PRO A 297 37.61 -13.31 17.33
CA PRO A 297 38.83 -13.23 16.53
C PRO A 297 38.62 -13.87 15.15
N GLY A 298 38.84 -13.07 14.09
CA GLY A 298 38.80 -13.52 12.69
C GLY A 298 37.45 -13.98 12.14
N THR A 299 36.37 -13.93 12.92
CA THR A 299 35.10 -14.59 12.57
C THR A 299 33.86 -13.71 12.69
N GLY A 300 33.94 -12.58 13.40
CA GLY A 300 32.91 -11.54 13.42
C GLY A 300 32.39 -11.20 14.82
N LEU A 301 31.08 -11.11 14.99
CA LEU A 301 30.43 -10.76 16.26
C LEU A 301 29.65 -11.95 16.80
N GLY A 302 29.79 -12.25 18.09
CA GLY A 302 29.04 -13.28 18.80
C GLY A 302 28.14 -12.68 19.86
N GLY A 303 27.05 -13.38 20.18
CA GLY A 303 26.16 -12.96 21.25
C GLY A 303 25.38 -14.12 21.87
N ILE A 304 24.86 -13.85 23.06
CA ILE A 304 23.97 -14.75 23.80
C ILE A 304 22.69 -13.98 24.11
N MET A 305 21.54 -14.55 23.74
CA MET A 305 20.22 -14.03 24.10
C MET A 305 19.51 -14.98 25.04
N SER A 306 18.78 -14.41 25.99
CA SER A 306 17.78 -15.10 26.79
C SER A 306 16.40 -14.80 26.22
N CYS A 307 15.68 -15.84 25.81
CA CYS A 307 14.39 -15.70 25.14
C CYS A 307 13.29 -16.45 25.91
N GLN A 308 12.09 -15.93 25.80
CA GLN A 308 10.85 -16.61 26.18
C GLN A 308 9.84 -16.49 25.05
N THR A 309 9.20 -17.60 24.70
CA THR A 309 8.20 -17.67 23.63
C THR A 309 6.90 -18.15 24.21
N GLN A 310 5.83 -17.38 24.04
CA GLN A 310 4.47 -17.79 24.41
C GLN A 310 3.72 -18.21 23.14
N LEU A 311 3.31 -19.48 23.12
CA LEU A 311 2.42 -20.01 22.08
C LEU A 311 0.98 -19.97 22.58
N SER A 312 0.08 -19.49 21.73
CA SER A 312 -1.32 -19.28 22.09
C SER A 312 -2.27 -19.62 20.96
N ASP A 313 -3.47 -20.07 21.32
CA ASP A 313 -4.66 -19.99 20.48
C ASP A 313 -5.07 -18.53 20.35
N VAL A 314 -5.17 -18.04 19.12
CA VAL A 314 -5.48 -16.64 18.81
C VAL A 314 -6.84 -16.57 18.11
N LEU A 315 -7.74 -15.79 18.70
CA LEU A 315 -8.95 -15.30 18.04
C LEU A 315 -8.64 -13.92 17.47
N TYR A 316 -8.69 -13.77 16.15
CA TYR A 316 -8.42 -12.49 15.50
C TYR A 316 -9.54 -12.07 14.56
N ASN A 317 -9.69 -10.76 14.42
CA ASN A 317 -10.56 -10.14 13.43
C ASN A 317 -9.71 -9.68 12.24
N TYR A 318 -10.15 -10.02 11.05
CA TYR A 318 -9.68 -9.43 9.81
C TYR A 318 -10.68 -8.36 9.38
N SER A 319 -10.19 -7.13 9.11
CA SER A 319 -11.01 -6.09 8.49
C SER A 319 -10.70 -5.94 7.01
N SER A 320 -11.74 -5.89 6.18
CA SER A 320 -11.63 -5.67 4.75
C SER A 320 -11.37 -4.20 4.39
N SER A 321 -11.95 -3.28 5.16
CA SER A 321 -11.85 -1.83 4.93
C SER A 321 -10.41 -1.31 5.00
N ILE A 322 -9.61 -1.89 5.90
CA ILE A 322 -8.19 -1.67 6.04
C ILE A 322 -7.59 -3.06 6.27
N PRO A 323 -6.87 -3.65 5.28
CA PRO A 323 -6.33 -5.00 5.37
C PRO A 323 -5.41 -5.16 6.57
N LYS A 324 -6.00 -5.50 7.72
CA LYS A 324 -5.33 -5.53 9.01
C LYS A 324 -5.95 -6.63 9.85
N ILE A 325 -5.08 -7.42 10.45
CA ILE A 325 -5.43 -8.38 11.48
C ILE A 325 -5.31 -7.69 12.83
N THR A 326 -6.33 -7.88 13.67
CA THR A 326 -6.37 -7.37 15.04
C THR A 326 -6.67 -8.54 15.97
N ILE A 327 -5.86 -8.70 17.02
CA ILE A 327 -6.03 -9.80 17.95
C ILE A 327 -7.16 -9.44 18.92
N VAL A 328 -8.20 -10.27 18.95
CA VAL A 328 -9.34 -10.11 19.87
C VAL A 328 -9.05 -10.78 21.20
N ARG A 329 -8.50 -12.00 21.13
CA ARG A 329 -8.16 -12.80 22.31
C ARG A 329 -6.98 -13.71 22.01
N SER A 330 -6.05 -13.77 22.95
CA SER A 330 -4.92 -14.69 22.92
C SER A 330 -4.97 -15.55 24.18
N THR A 331 -5.12 -16.87 24.02
CA THR A 331 -5.22 -17.85 25.10
C THR A 331 -4.04 -18.82 25.00
N PRO A 332 -3.21 -18.97 26.05
CA PRO A 332 -2.04 -19.84 25.99
C PRO A 332 -2.39 -21.29 25.64
N LEU A 333 -1.55 -21.95 24.83
CA LEU A 333 -1.80 -23.32 24.38
C LEU A 333 -1.82 -24.34 25.52
N ASN A 334 -2.65 -25.37 25.39
CA ASN A 334 -2.66 -26.52 26.29
C ASN A 334 -1.35 -27.32 26.19
N ARG A 335 -1.03 -28.06 27.27
CA ARG A 335 0.30 -28.66 27.48
C ARG A 335 0.87 -29.49 26.32
N SER A 336 0.07 -30.22 25.55
CA SER A 336 0.60 -31.05 24.45
C SER A 336 0.79 -30.31 23.12
N ALA A 337 0.12 -29.18 22.89
CA ALA A 337 0.11 -28.51 21.59
C ALA A 337 1.44 -27.81 21.20
N PRO A 338 2.21 -27.18 22.13
CA PRO A 338 3.51 -26.57 21.84
C PRO A 338 4.51 -27.50 21.15
N LEU A 339 4.41 -28.81 21.38
CA LEU A 339 5.32 -29.81 20.83
C LEU A 339 5.25 -29.90 19.30
N ILE A 340 4.12 -29.53 18.70
CA ILE A 340 3.95 -29.48 17.24
C ILE A 340 4.89 -28.44 16.63
N PHE A 341 5.07 -27.31 17.32
CA PHE A 341 5.92 -26.20 16.90
C PHE A 341 7.40 -26.48 17.21
N LEU A 342 7.68 -27.08 18.36
CA LEU A 342 9.05 -27.31 18.83
C LEU A 342 9.76 -28.52 18.20
N GLY A 343 9.01 -29.58 17.86
CA GLY A 343 9.60 -30.79 17.28
C GLY A 343 10.49 -30.51 16.06
N PRO A 344 10.02 -29.72 15.07
CA PRO A 344 10.83 -29.26 13.96
C PRO A 344 12.15 -28.60 14.39
N LEU A 345 12.10 -27.64 15.31
CA LEU A 345 13.28 -26.91 15.77
C LEU A 345 14.30 -27.81 16.46
N SER A 346 13.85 -28.78 17.27
CA SER A 346 14.75 -29.74 17.92
C SER A 346 15.43 -30.69 16.92
N ASN A 347 14.92 -30.77 15.69
CA ASN A 347 15.50 -31.53 14.58
C ASN A 347 16.18 -30.61 13.55
N SER A 348 16.59 -29.40 13.98
CA SER A 348 17.30 -28.40 13.16
C SER A 348 16.52 -27.87 11.97
N TYR A 349 15.20 -28.13 11.89
CA TYR A 349 14.37 -27.51 10.88
C TYR A 349 14.21 -26.02 11.16
N GLY A 350 14.27 -25.21 10.10
CA GLY A 350 14.15 -23.76 10.21
C GLY A 350 15.43 -23.02 10.60
N PHE A 351 16.53 -23.72 10.87
CA PHE A 351 17.79 -23.07 11.22
C PHE A 351 18.31 -22.18 10.09
N GLN A 352 18.15 -22.55 8.81
CA GLN A 352 18.49 -21.66 7.70
C GLN A 352 17.72 -20.33 7.76
N GLN A 353 16.42 -20.37 8.02
CA GLN A 353 15.56 -19.20 8.13
C GLN A 353 15.94 -18.33 9.32
N LEU A 354 16.21 -18.95 10.48
CA LEU A 354 16.68 -18.24 11.68
C LEU A 354 18.06 -17.63 11.48
N TYR A 355 18.94 -18.30 10.73
CA TYR A 355 20.27 -17.78 10.39
C TYR A 355 20.16 -16.53 9.54
N THR A 356 19.34 -16.58 8.49
CA THR A 356 19.07 -15.40 7.67
C THR A 356 18.39 -14.32 8.51
N GLY A 357 17.44 -14.68 9.38
CA GLY A 357 16.75 -13.79 10.30
C GLY A 357 17.68 -13.02 11.23
N ILE A 358 18.63 -13.69 11.89
CA ILE A 358 19.60 -13.01 12.78
C ILE A 358 20.56 -12.12 11.99
N ASN A 359 21.02 -12.53 10.81
CA ASN A 359 21.86 -11.69 9.95
C ASN A 359 21.12 -10.44 9.47
N THR A 360 19.85 -10.58 9.07
CA THR A 360 19.01 -9.43 8.68
C THR A 360 18.68 -8.54 9.88
N ALA A 361 18.42 -9.12 11.06
CA ALA A 361 18.22 -8.36 12.29
C ALA A 361 19.47 -7.55 12.65
N ALA A 362 20.66 -8.16 12.59
CA ALA A 362 21.93 -7.49 12.87
C ALA A 362 22.25 -6.37 11.87
N ALA A 363 21.87 -6.53 10.60
CA ALA A 363 22.05 -5.49 9.59
C ALA A 363 21.13 -4.27 9.81
N ASN A 364 19.97 -4.46 10.43
CA ASN A 364 18.97 -3.41 10.61
C ASN A 364 18.97 -2.81 12.02
N ALA A 365 19.47 -3.52 13.02
CA ALA A 365 19.48 -3.08 14.40
C ALA A 365 20.57 -2.02 14.67
N SER A 366 20.20 -1.00 15.43
CA SER A 366 21.13 0.02 15.92
C SER A 366 21.62 -0.25 17.35
N THR A 367 20.87 -1.06 18.11
CA THR A 367 21.16 -1.44 19.50
C THR A 367 21.00 -2.94 19.73
N PRO A 368 21.65 -3.54 20.76
CA PRO A 368 21.51 -4.96 21.08
C PRO A 368 20.07 -5.36 21.46
N ASP A 369 19.32 -4.47 22.12
CA ASP A 369 17.90 -4.71 22.44
C ASP A 369 17.02 -4.73 21.18
N GLU A 370 17.28 -3.84 20.23
CA GLU A 370 16.61 -3.84 18.92
C GLU A 370 16.95 -5.10 18.12
N LEU A 371 18.22 -5.55 18.16
CA LEU A 371 18.64 -6.82 17.56
C LEU A 371 17.85 -8.00 18.14
N ALA A 372 17.74 -8.07 19.47
CA ALA A 372 16.98 -9.13 20.14
C ALA A 372 15.50 -9.10 19.78
N SER A 373 14.89 -7.91 19.68
CA SER A 373 13.49 -7.74 19.26
C SER A 373 13.25 -8.14 17.79
N LEU A 374 14.14 -7.75 16.88
CA LEU A 374 14.05 -8.12 15.46
C LEU A 374 14.26 -9.62 15.26
N PHE A 375 15.20 -10.23 15.99
CA PHE A 375 15.39 -11.68 15.98
C PHE A 375 14.20 -12.43 16.56
N ALA A 376 13.62 -11.95 17.68
CA ALA A 376 12.42 -12.53 18.25
C ALA A 376 11.26 -12.57 17.24
N THR A 377 11.10 -11.50 16.44
CA THR A 377 10.12 -11.44 15.35
C THR A 377 10.40 -12.50 14.27
N ALA A 378 11.66 -12.65 13.85
CA ALA A 378 12.05 -13.68 12.88
C ALA A 378 11.84 -15.11 13.42
N TYR A 379 12.08 -15.31 14.71
CA TYR A 379 11.80 -16.56 15.41
C TYR A 379 10.30 -16.86 15.43
N ASP A 380 9.46 -15.89 15.79
CA ASP A 380 8.00 -16.02 15.82
C ASP A 380 7.43 -16.36 14.44
N GLN A 381 7.95 -15.75 13.37
CA GLN A 381 7.55 -16.08 12.01
C GLN A 381 7.95 -17.51 11.62
N THR A 382 9.18 -17.91 11.97
CA THR A 382 9.69 -19.24 11.64
C THR A 382 8.95 -20.32 12.41
N ILE A 383 8.70 -20.11 13.71
CA ILE A 383 8.04 -21.10 14.57
C ILE A 383 6.60 -21.37 14.13
N ILE A 384 5.87 -20.33 13.75
CA ILE A 384 4.49 -20.43 13.24
C ILE A 384 4.43 -21.01 11.83
N ALA A 385 5.44 -20.77 10.98
CA ALA A 385 5.49 -21.30 9.63
C ALA A 385 5.75 -22.81 9.56
N MET A 386 6.54 -23.39 10.49
CA MET A 386 6.92 -24.80 10.42
C MET A 386 5.75 -25.80 10.39
N PRO A 387 4.75 -25.71 11.28
CA PRO A 387 3.60 -26.59 11.24
C PRO A 387 2.51 -26.13 10.25
N ALA A 388 2.73 -25.09 9.44
CA ALA A 388 1.69 -24.54 8.57
C ALA A 388 1.06 -25.59 7.63
N GLY A 389 1.85 -26.59 7.20
CA GLY A 389 1.39 -27.68 6.35
C GLY A 389 0.59 -28.78 7.04
N THR A 390 0.45 -28.73 8.37
CA THR A 390 -0.17 -29.81 9.17
C THR A 390 -1.48 -29.37 9.83
N PHE A 391 -1.80 -28.07 9.81
CA PHE A 391 -3.06 -27.55 10.30
C PHE A 391 -4.23 -27.92 9.39
N THR A 392 -5.38 -28.20 10.00
CA THR A 392 -6.66 -28.33 9.31
C THR A 392 -7.27 -26.95 9.07
N HIS A 393 -7.82 -26.76 7.87
CA HIS A 393 -8.59 -25.56 7.55
C HIS A 393 -9.98 -25.66 8.16
N LEU A 394 -10.41 -24.61 8.86
CA LEU A 394 -11.70 -24.55 9.54
C LEU A 394 -12.50 -23.33 9.04
N PRO A 395 -13.84 -23.37 9.10
CA PRO A 395 -14.67 -22.21 8.79
C PRO A 395 -14.40 -21.05 9.78
N PRO A 396 -14.76 -19.81 9.43
CA PRO A 396 -14.69 -18.68 10.35
C PRO A 396 -15.64 -18.86 11.54
N VAL A 397 -15.27 -18.32 12.70
CA VAL A 397 -16.08 -18.37 13.92
C VAL A 397 -17.33 -17.52 13.76
N THR A 398 -17.13 -16.29 13.31
CA THR A 398 -18.23 -15.41 12.94
C THR A 398 -17.84 -14.70 11.66
N ILE A 399 -18.74 -14.78 10.68
CA ILE A 399 -18.81 -13.81 9.60
C ILE A 399 -19.88 -12.85 10.11
N PRO A 400 -19.58 -11.57 10.35
CA PRO A 400 -20.64 -10.59 10.48
C PRO A 400 -21.52 -10.81 9.26
N THR A 401 -22.77 -11.24 9.48
CA THR A 401 -23.79 -11.15 8.45
C THR A 401 -23.93 -9.67 8.20
N GLY A 402 -23.07 -9.16 7.32
CA GLY A 402 -23.00 -7.77 6.93
C GLY A 402 -24.32 -7.51 6.26
N THR A 403 -25.28 -7.04 7.05
CA THR A 403 -26.44 -6.39 6.50
C THR A 403 -25.92 -5.09 5.93
N MET A 404 -25.43 -5.14 4.70
CA MET A 404 -25.10 -3.96 3.92
C MET A 404 -26.43 -3.23 3.75
N GLN A 405 -26.61 -2.16 4.54
CA GLN A 405 -27.80 -1.33 4.43
C GLN A 405 -27.56 -0.36 3.29
N TYR A 406 -28.03 -0.70 2.10
CA TYR A 406 -28.09 0.27 1.02
C TYR A 406 -29.25 1.21 1.31
N GLN A 407 -28.91 2.48 1.59
CA GLN A 407 -29.91 3.53 1.67
C GLN A 407 -30.29 3.92 0.23
N VAL A 408 -31.19 3.13 -0.35
CA VAL A 408 -31.73 3.43 -1.68
C VAL A 408 -32.85 4.45 -1.50
N THR A 409 -32.68 5.63 -2.09
CA THR A 409 -33.77 6.60 -2.16
C THR A 409 -34.76 6.13 -3.23
N ARG A 410 -36.03 5.97 -2.84
CA ARG A 410 -37.09 5.70 -3.82
C ARG A 410 -37.26 6.95 -4.68
N VAL A 411 -36.80 6.89 -5.93
CA VAL A 411 -37.12 7.94 -6.90
C VAL A 411 -38.62 7.89 -7.15
N PRO A 412 -39.38 8.96 -6.89
CA PRO A 412 -40.81 8.93 -7.12
C PRO A 412 -41.06 8.74 -8.63
N ARG A 413 -41.99 7.85 -8.99
CA ARG A 413 -42.22 7.51 -10.41
C ARG A 413 -42.65 8.71 -11.25
N ALA A 414 -43.38 9.65 -10.63
CA ALA A 414 -43.90 10.85 -11.28
C ALA A 414 -42.80 11.80 -11.82
N PRO A 415 -41.80 12.27 -11.02
CA PRO A 415 -40.72 13.11 -11.54
C PRO A 415 -39.85 12.40 -12.56
N PHE A 416 -39.62 11.09 -12.43
CA PHE A 416 -38.90 10.33 -13.46
C PHE A 416 -39.65 10.35 -14.80
N LEU A 417 -40.96 10.07 -14.79
CA LEU A 417 -41.78 10.11 -16.00
C LEU A 417 -41.87 11.53 -16.58
N ALA A 418 -41.96 12.55 -15.73
CA ALA A 418 -42.00 13.94 -16.15
C ALA A 418 -40.70 14.36 -16.86
N LEU A 419 -39.54 13.97 -16.32
CA LEU A 419 -38.23 14.20 -16.98
C LEU A 419 -38.16 13.53 -18.36
N VAL A 420 -38.58 12.27 -18.45
CA VAL A 420 -38.61 11.54 -19.73
C VAL A 420 -39.52 12.22 -20.76
N ILE A 421 -40.70 12.70 -20.34
CA ILE A 421 -41.62 13.43 -21.23
C ILE A 421 -41.03 14.77 -21.66
N LEU A 422 -40.40 15.50 -20.73
CA LEU A 422 -39.79 16.79 -21.00
C LEU A 422 -38.64 16.66 -22.02
N ASP A 423 -37.77 15.66 -21.84
CA ASP A 423 -36.67 15.37 -22.78
C ASP A 423 -37.21 14.99 -24.17
N LEU A 424 -38.31 14.23 -24.24
CA LEU A 424 -38.98 13.93 -25.51
C LEU A 424 -39.53 15.19 -26.19
N ILE A 425 -40.14 16.12 -25.44
CA ILE A 425 -40.65 17.38 -25.97
C ILE A 425 -39.49 18.24 -26.51
N TYR A 426 -38.37 18.32 -25.77
CA TYR A 426 -37.19 19.03 -26.23
C TYR A 426 -36.58 18.42 -27.49
N ALA A 427 -36.53 17.08 -27.58
CA ALA A 427 -36.08 16.40 -28.78
C ALA A 427 -36.98 16.72 -29.99
N VAL A 428 -38.31 16.67 -29.82
CA VAL A 428 -39.28 17.02 -30.88
C VAL A 428 -39.14 18.48 -31.31
N LEU A 429 -38.98 19.41 -30.36
CA LEU A 429 -38.73 20.82 -30.66
C LEU A 429 -37.43 21.02 -31.43
N GLY A 430 -36.36 20.32 -31.03
CA GLY A 430 -35.07 20.34 -31.74
C GLY A 430 -35.23 19.89 -33.19
N ILE A 431 -35.90 18.76 -33.42
CA ILE A 431 -36.18 18.22 -34.76
C ILE A 431 -37.01 19.22 -35.58
N ALA A 432 -38.07 19.80 -35.01
CA ALA A 432 -38.91 20.77 -35.70
C ALA A 432 -38.12 22.03 -36.12
N LEU A 433 -37.26 22.55 -35.24
CA LEU A 433 -36.39 23.69 -35.55
C LEU A 433 -35.37 23.35 -36.63
N THR A 434 -34.77 22.15 -36.59
CA THR A 434 -33.86 21.69 -37.65
C THR A 434 -34.56 21.59 -39.00
N ILE A 435 -35.78 21.03 -39.05
CA ILE A 435 -36.57 20.94 -40.29
C ILE A 435 -36.89 22.34 -40.82
N MET A 436 -37.33 23.26 -39.96
CA MET A 436 -37.62 24.65 -40.36
C MET A 436 -36.36 25.34 -40.90
N ALA A 437 -35.22 25.17 -40.24
CA ALA A 437 -33.95 25.70 -40.71
C ALA A 437 -33.56 25.13 -42.10
N LEU A 438 -33.71 23.81 -42.29
CA LEU A 438 -33.46 23.16 -43.58
C LEU A 438 -34.39 23.68 -44.68
N VAL A 439 -35.67 23.89 -44.39
CA VAL A 439 -36.64 24.44 -45.36
C VAL A 439 -36.27 25.87 -45.75
N VAL A 440 -35.83 26.70 -44.80
CA VAL A 440 -35.38 28.07 -45.07
C VAL A 440 -34.11 28.06 -45.92
N VAL A 441 -33.14 27.19 -45.61
CA VAL A 441 -31.91 27.03 -46.40
C VAL A 441 -32.22 26.53 -47.81
N ALA A 442 -33.09 25.54 -47.95
CA ALA A 442 -33.47 24.94 -49.24
C ALA A 442 -34.21 25.93 -50.16
N LYS A 443 -34.97 26.88 -49.60
CA LYS A 443 -35.64 27.93 -50.38
C LYS A 443 -34.70 28.99 -50.94
N GLY A 444 -33.41 28.97 -50.60
CA GLY A 444 -32.35 29.74 -51.27
C GLY A 444 -32.35 31.26 -51.07
N ASP A 445 -33.49 31.84 -50.69
CA ASP A 445 -33.68 33.28 -50.57
C ASP A 445 -33.56 33.72 -49.10
N GLY A 446 -32.38 34.24 -48.74
CA GLY A 446 -32.20 35.02 -47.51
C GLY A 446 -31.04 34.60 -46.60
N VAL A 447 -30.50 33.38 -46.72
CA VAL A 447 -29.40 32.94 -45.83
C VAL A 447 -28.10 33.70 -46.10
N ARG A 448 -27.81 34.01 -47.37
CA ARG A 448 -26.64 34.83 -47.75
C ARG A 448 -26.80 36.31 -47.37
N ASP A 449 -28.03 36.84 -47.38
CA ASP A 449 -28.31 38.22 -46.95
C ASP A 449 -28.21 38.37 -45.43
N ALA A 450 -28.76 37.41 -44.66
CA ALA A 450 -28.60 37.37 -43.21
C ALA A 450 -27.13 37.18 -42.78
N GLN A 451 -26.38 36.29 -43.45
CA GLN A 451 -24.95 36.10 -43.19
C GLN A 451 -24.12 37.34 -43.55
N ALA A 452 -24.44 38.01 -44.67
CA ALA A 452 -23.77 39.26 -45.04
C ALA A 452 -24.03 40.35 -44.00
N ARG A 453 -25.29 40.49 -43.53
CA ARG A 453 -25.72 41.51 -42.55
C ARG A 453 -25.27 41.25 -41.11
N LEU A 454 -25.10 40.00 -40.69
CA LEU A 454 -24.54 39.64 -39.37
C LEU A 454 -23.01 39.64 -39.34
N SER A 455 -22.35 39.84 -40.49
CA SER A 455 -20.90 39.98 -40.52
C SER A 455 -20.47 41.28 -39.83
N ILE A 456 -19.33 41.24 -39.15
CA ILE A 456 -18.72 42.42 -38.52
C ILE A 456 -18.54 43.56 -39.55
N GLY A 457 -18.28 43.23 -40.81
CA GLY A 457 -18.17 44.20 -41.90
C GLY A 457 -19.46 44.97 -42.17
N ALA A 458 -20.62 44.32 -42.03
CA ALA A 458 -21.93 44.96 -42.22
C ALA A 458 -22.33 45.85 -41.03
N LEU A 459 -22.04 45.44 -39.80
CA LEU A 459 -22.22 46.29 -38.61
C LEU A 459 -21.38 47.58 -38.71
N VAL A 460 -20.16 47.46 -39.23
CA VAL A 460 -19.28 48.61 -39.48
C VAL A 460 -19.85 49.45 -40.63
N ALA A 461 -20.26 48.84 -41.75
CA ALA A 461 -20.86 49.56 -42.87
C ALA A 461 -22.13 50.32 -42.46
N GLU A 462 -23.01 49.75 -41.64
CA GLU A 462 -24.21 50.42 -41.13
C GLU A 462 -23.87 51.61 -40.22
N SER A 463 -22.81 51.50 -39.43
CA SER A 463 -22.37 52.59 -38.55
C SER A 463 -21.73 53.77 -39.30
N PHE A 464 -21.19 53.54 -40.51
CA PHE A 464 -20.42 54.54 -41.26
C PHE A 464 -21.07 54.99 -42.58
N GLU A 465 -22.04 54.24 -43.13
CA GLU A 465 -22.72 54.56 -44.38
C GLU A 465 -24.20 54.94 -44.15
N SER A 466 -24.70 55.88 -44.96
CA SER A 466 -26.06 56.41 -44.83
C SER A 466 -27.12 55.33 -45.12
N PRO A 467 -28.25 55.27 -44.38
CA PRO A 467 -29.29 54.22 -44.45
C PRO A 467 -30.07 54.14 -45.79
N VAL A 468 -29.60 54.81 -46.84
CA VAL A 468 -30.24 54.87 -48.17
C VAL A 468 -29.93 53.63 -49.01
N LEU A 469 -28.97 52.78 -48.62
CA LEU A 469 -28.52 51.58 -49.36
C LEU A 469 -29.30 50.30 -49.01
N GLY A 470 -30.63 50.37 -48.90
CA GLY A 470 -31.49 49.27 -48.47
C GLY A 470 -31.80 48.17 -49.49
N GLU A 471 -30.96 47.94 -50.50
CA GLU A 471 -31.14 46.87 -51.51
C GLU A 471 -30.30 45.63 -51.20
N ASP A 472 -30.86 44.45 -51.50
CA ASP A 472 -30.28 43.11 -51.26
C ASP A 472 -28.82 43.03 -51.72
N ALA A 473 -27.89 42.93 -50.77
CA ALA A 473 -26.47 42.73 -51.04
C ALA A 473 -26.14 41.24 -50.90
N ARG A 474 -25.56 40.63 -51.95
CA ARG A 474 -25.22 39.20 -51.95
C ARG A 474 -23.82 38.93 -51.40
N ASP A 475 -23.02 39.98 -51.21
CA ASP A 475 -21.67 39.95 -50.66
C ASP A 475 -21.39 41.18 -49.78
N VAL A 476 -20.58 41.02 -48.73
CA VAL A 476 -20.24 42.09 -47.76
C VAL A 476 -19.53 43.25 -48.47
N SER A 477 -18.77 42.95 -49.52
CA SER A 477 -18.08 43.95 -50.31
C SER A 477 -19.03 44.90 -51.07
N GLU A 478 -20.27 44.47 -51.33
CA GLU A 478 -21.30 45.26 -52.00
C GLU A 478 -22.01 46.23 -51.04
N LEU A 479 -21.79 46.09 -49.73
CA LEU A 479 -22.32 47.01 -48.71
C LEU A 479 -21.55 48.33 -48.65
N PHE A 480 -20.38 48.41 -49.29
CA PHE A 480 -19.58 49.63 -49.32
C PHE A 480 -19.87 50.47 -50.56
N ALA A 481 -20.26 51.74 -50.36
CA ALA A 481 -20.59 52.69 -51.42
C ALA A 481 -19.44 52.90 -52.43
N GLU A 482 -18.19 52.65 -52.01
CA GLU A 482 -17.00 52.77 -52.86
C GLU A 482 -17.02 51.78 -54.04
N ARG A 483 -17.53 50.56 -53.84
CA ARG A 483 -17.54 49.51 -54.89
C ARG A 483 -18.69 49.66 -55.89
N ARG A 484 -19.77 50.34 -55.51
CA ARG A 484 -20.92 50.64 -56.41
C ARG A 484 -20.67 51.84 -57.34
N GLY A 485 -19.45 52.38 -57.36
CA GLY A 485 -19.09 53.52 -58.21
C GLY A 485 -19.69 54.86 -57.75
N LEU A 486 -20.31 54.90 -56.58
CA LEU A 486 -20.89 56.11 -55.96
C LEU A 486 -19.85 56.90 -55.13
N GLY A 487 -18.61 56.41 -55.07
CA GLY A 487 -17.53 56.86 -54.19
C GLY A 487 -16.83 58.17 -54.57
N GLN A 488 -17.53 59.21 -55.01
CA GLN A 488 -16.89 60.53 -55.21
C GLN A 488 -16.82 61.38 -53.93
N SER A 489 -17.29 60.91 -52.77
CA SER A 489 -17.24 61.73 -51.54
C SER A 489 -17.05 60.96 -50.22
N ALA A 490 -16.52 59.74 -50.24
CA ALA A 490 -16.19 59.03 -49.01
C ALA A 490 -14.85 59.51 -48.46
N ARG A 491 -14.88 60.19 -47.31
CA ARG A 491 -13.71 60.74 -46.60
C ARG A 491 -12.82 59.59 -46.11
N ARG A 492 -11.72 59.33 -46.82
CA ARG A 492 -10.73 58.31 -46.42
C ARG A 492 -10.00 58.72 -45.14
N ILE A 493 -10.02 57.87 -44.13
CA ILE A 493 -9.20 58.01 -42.91
C ILE A 493 -8.06 56.99 -43.00
N ALA A 494 -6.81 57.47 -43.14
CA ALA A 494 -5.63 56.61 -43.15
C ALA A 494 -5.10 56.43 -41.72
N LEU A 495 -4.90 55.19 -41.29
CA LEU A 495 -4.20 54.85 -40.05
C LEU A 495 -2.68 54.96 -40.30
N GLY A 496 -2.02 55.89 -39.60
CA GLY A 496 -0.57 56.09 -39.69
C GLY A 496 0.21 54.90 -39.14
N LYS A 497 1.04 54.28 -39.99
CA LYS A 497 1.94 53.17 -39.66
C LYS A 497 3.11 53.69 -38.81
N ARG A 498 3.24 53.22 -37.57
CA ARG A 498 4.29 53.64 -36.61
C ARG A 498 5.66 53.12 -37.08
N GLY A 499 6.60 54.04 -37.34
CA GLY A 499 7.97 53.72 -37.73
C GLY A 499 8.78 53.08 -36.61
N THR A 500 9.54 52.06 -36.95
CA THR A 500 10.59 51.43 -36.14
C THR A 500 11.86 52.30 -36.15
N PRO A 501 12.39 52.74 -34.99
CA PRO A 501 13.64 53.49 -34.94
C PRO A 501 14.84 52.54 -34.84
N GLN A 502 15.81 52.71 -35.75
CA GLN A 502 17.11 52.05 -35.73
C GLN A 502 18.20 53.13 -35.46
N GLY A 503 18.88 53.01 -34.32
CA GLY A 503 20.26 53.48 -34.03
C GLY A 503 20.58 54.99 -33.97
N THR A 504 21.18 55.47 -32.88
CA THR A 504 22.63 55.83 -32.78
C THR A 504 23.02 56.61 -31.50
N LYS A 505 24.33 56.60 -31.23
CA LYS A 505 25.16 57.08 -30.10
C LYS A 505 25.17 58.64 -29.89
N PRO A 506 25.85 59.16 -28.83
CA PRO A 506 25.41 60.34 -28.06
C PRO A 506 26.15 61.67 -28.37
N ALA A 507 25.54 62.80 -27.98
CA ALA A 507 26.23 64.05 -27.66
C ALA A 507 25.37 64.93 -26.71
N LEU A 508 26.07 65.53 -25.73
CA LEU A 508 25.67 66.52 -24.70
C LEU A 508 25.32 67.91 -25.30
N PRO A 509 25.08 68.98 -24.50
CA PRO A 509 24.17 69.20 -23.37
C PRO A 509 23.24 70.44 -23.60
N GLY A 510 22.23 70.64 -22.73
CA GLY A 510 21.66 71.98 -22.49
C GLY A 510 20.16 72.18 -22.73
N GLU A 511 19.47 72.54 -21.63
CA GLU A 511 18.29 73.41 -21.55
C GLU A 511 16.93 73.02 -22.17
N SER A 512 16.13 72.41 -21.29
CA SER A 512 14.87 72.96 -20.74
C SER A 512 13.57 73.07 -21.57
N VAL A 513 12.52 72.61 -20.88
CA VAL A 513 11.08 72.97 -20.96
C VAL A 513 10.21 72.26 -22.01
N GLY A 514 9.12 71.65 -21.51
CA GLY A 514 7.87 71.57 -22.28
C GLY A 514 7.13 70.24 -22.29
N GLY A 515 6.93 69.58 -21.15
CA GLY A 515 6.11 68.37 -21.07
C GLY A 515 4.60 68.63 -21.27
N ARG A 516 3.94 67.76 -22.06
CA ARG A 516 2.54 67.36 -21.80
C ARG A 516 2.45 65.84 -21.81
N ARG A 517 2.06 65.27 -20.68
CA ARG A 517 1.88 63.84 -20.45
C ARG A 517 0.56 63.38 -21.07
N TYR A 518 0.60 62.34 -21.89
CA TYR A 518 -0.54 61.42 -22.06
C TYR A 518 -0.25 60.14 -21.28
N ARG A 519 -1.21 59.74 -20.44
CA ARG A 519 -1.20 58.49 -19.67
C ARG A 519 -1.27 57.30 -20.63
N GLN A 520 -0.27 56.43 -20.59
CA GLN A 520 -0.38 55.07 -21.12
C GLN A 520 -0.88 54.13 -20.02
N VAL A 521 -1.89 53.34 -20.34
CA VAL A 521 -2.31 52.17 -19.55
C VAL A 521 -1.64 50.96 -20.19
N VAL A 522 -0.71 50.35 -19.47
CA VAL A 522 0.01 49.13 -19.88
C VAL A 522 -0.65 47.95 -19.17
N TRP A 523 -1.17 46.99 -19.95
CA TRP A 523 -1.60 45.70 -19.44
C TRP A 523 -0.41 44.74 -19.48
N ALA A 524 -0.01 44.21 -18.33
CA ALA A 524 0.99 43.17 -18.20
C ALA A 524 0.29 41.83 -17.98
N THR A 525 0.56 40.84 -18.83
CA THR A 525 0.19 39.44 -18.59
C THR A 525 1.36 38.72 -17.95
N ARG A 526 1.15 38.22 -16.73
CA ARG A 526 2.13 37.47 -15.94
C ARG A 526 1.95 35.97 -16.20
N LYS A 527 2.98 35.32 -16.75
CA LYS A 527 3.04 33.86 -16.94
C LYS A 527 3.53 33.24 -15.64
N GLY A 528 2.68 32.47 -14.97
CA GLY A 528 3.01 31.74 -13.75
C GLY A 528 3.47 30.32 -14.06
N GLU A 529 4.67 29.99 -13.61
CA GLU A 529 5.21 28.64 -13.50
C GLU A 529 4.56 27.91 -12.32
N GLY A 530 4.18 26.66 -12.52
CA GLY A 530 3.73 25.75 -11.46
C GLY A 530 4.49 24.45 -11.57
N GLY A 531 5.27 24.14 -10.53
CA GLY A 531 5.88 22.84 -10.27
C GLY A 531 5.30 22.21 -9.01
N GLY A 532 5.45 20.88 -8.91
CA GLY A 532 5.00 20.01 -7.81
C GLY A 532 3.85 19.10 -8.25
N MET A 533 3.75 17.84 -7.87
CA MET A 533 4.52 16.97 -6.98
C MET A 533 4.04 15.53 -7.25
N ALA A 534 4.90 14.54 -7.04
CA ALA A 534 4.56 13.12 -7.07
C ALA A 534 3.81 12.68 -5.78
N VAL A 535 3.40 11.39 -5.77
CA VAL A 535 2.67 10.59 -4.74
C VAL A 535 1.15 10.59 -4.99
N ILE A 536 0.47 9.47 -5.25
CA ILE A 536 0.69 8.02 -4.99
C ILE A 536 0.79 7.24 -6.29
#